data_AF-A0A0N0UY11-F1
#
_entry.id   AF-A0A0N0UY11-F1
#
_cell.length_a   1.000
_cell.length_b   1.000
_cell.length_c   1.000
_cell.angle_alpha   90.00
_cell.angle_beta   90.00
_cell.angle_gamma   90.00
#
_symmetry.space_group_name_H-M   'P 1'
#
loop_
_entity.id
_entity.type
_entity.pdbx_description
1 polymer ?
#
loop_
_entity_poly.entity_id
_entity_poly.type
_entity_poly.pdbx_seq_one_letter_code
_entity_poly.pdbx_strand_id
1 'polypeptide(L)'
;MRYTLFLLFLLPFLSVAQLHEDSRFEQKIPKKLDYTFEMLPLIKEKKMILFGEKETWSENTKKRTYYFKTLDSTLKQTTEKEFNLDRRWLYEESYTDSTNLYLLFYTDNHKEFVLLVYTQNGEIEYKGGTLPFNFTPSSFVVFGNNAFLIGQNKGKDVVIDFSFFDNSVKVIPAFFDEKYDIKNIEVNHQESIANIVVQESKRGDKDFFIRRVLSNGKKLSENKFSFDKEKYPTDLEPITVNNQHYLIGLYGDGQSHFYSQGWIWSKYEPETPTPYIKQESFDYVKNFFVYFPKKNRQERERERVIEKKKEGKSYNYKLRFRLHKPIFYNNQIIVVAESFNAAYQYNTTFPTPVTSTNPMYMNLPNANRGWRGSTTPTYQFVHAIVLAFNLQGELLWDNAIRIKDITKSYLDENVTFVSQKEQSILLQCHEKGINMKVFKQNEVIYENETVPYQKSYNVVPKKDDKIKTNNSQILGWYDDYILVSGIYNPKAHKFFTSEEDVFYIAKVKFAKPESK
;
A
#
# COMPACT_ATOMS: atom_id res chain seq x y z
N MET A 1 -30.69 -63.50 -13.85
CA MET A 1 -30.42 -62.19 -14.50
C MET A 1 -31.00 -61.10 -13.58
N ARG A 2 -30.22 -60.12 -13.08
CA ARG A 2 -29.82 -58.86 -13.78
C ARG A 2 -31.09 -58.15 -14.32
N TYR A 3 -31.51 -56.95 -13.96
CA TYR A 3 -30.90 -55.70 -13.44
C TYR A 3 -32.00 -54.86 -12.74
N THR A 4 -31.82 -53.81 -11.91
CA THR A 4 -30.70 -53.16 -11.18
C THR A 4 -31.31 -52.30 -10.06
N LEU A 5 -30.62 -52.07 -8.93
CA LEU A 5 -31.04 -51.12 -7.89
C LEU A 5 -30.54 -49.70 -8.25
N PHE A 6 -31.43 -48.73 -8.48
CA PHE A 6 -31.04 -47.36 -8.84
C PHE A 6 -30.80 -46.53 -7.57
N LEU A 7 -29.57 -46.57 -7.04
CA LEU A 7 -29.19 -45.77 -5.88
C LEU A 7 -29.01 -44.30 -6.31
N LEU A 8 -29.93 -43.42 -5.94
CA LEU A 8 -29.72 -41.97 -6.08
C LEU A 8 -28.61 -41.53 -5.12
N PHE A 9 -27.38 -41.44 -5.65
CA PHE A 9 -26.33 -40.66 -5.00
C PHE A 9 -26.67 -39.17 -5.14
N LEU A 10 -27.41 -38.64 -4.16
CA LEU A 10 -27.40 -37.23 -3.83
C LEU A 10 -25.98 -36.85 -3.41
N LEU A 11 -25.16 -36.44 -4.37
CA LEU A 11 -23.90 -35.75 -4.06
C LEU A 11 -24.27 -34.44 -3.35
N PRO A 12 -23.88 -34.25 -2.08
CA PRO A 12 -24.02 -32.94 -1.47
C PRO A 12 -23.05 -32.02 -2.22
N PHE A 13 -23.59 -31.02 -2.92
CA PHE A 13 -22.78 -29.92 -3.43
C PHE A 13 -22.04 -29.33 -2.22
N LEU A 14 -20.71 -29.46 -2.23
CA LEU A 14 -19.85 -28.83 -1.23
C LEU A 14 -19.90 -27.33 -1.47
N SER A 15 -20.88 -26.66 -0.86
CA SER A 15 -20.93 -25.20 -0.75
C SER A 15 -19.77 -24.77 0.14
N VAL A 16 -18.61 -24.60 -0.50
CA VAL A 16 -17.44 -24.00 0.11
C VAL A 16 -17.67 -22.50 0.13
N ALA A 17 -17.50 -21.87 1.29
CA ALA A 17 -17.43 -20.42 1.45
C ALA A 17 -16.45 -19.81 0.43
N GLN A 18 -16.92 -18.96 -0.48
CA GLN A 18 -16.07 -18.35 -1.50
C GLN A 18 -16.46 -16.90 -1.77
N LEU A 19 -15.46 -16.13 -2.18
CA LEU A 19 -15.63 -14.83 -2.83
C LEU A 19 -16.32 -15.09 -4.17
N HIS A 20 -17.61 -14.75 -4.30
CA HIS A 20 -18.38 -14.97 -5.53
C HIS A 20 -17.99 -13.94 -6.59
N GLU A 21 -17.43 -14.40 -7.71
CA GLU A 21 -17.17 -13.58 -8.89
C GLU A 21 -18.47 -13.11 -9.55
N ASP A 22 -18.68 -11.80 -9.62
CA ASP A 22 -19.80 -11.14 -10.31
C ASP A 22 -19.47 -10.83 -11.77
N SER A 23 -18.24 -10.37 -12.02
CA SER A 23 -17.74 -10.15 -13.38
C SER A 23 -16.21 -10.20 -13.44
N ARG A 24 -15.66 -10.32 -14.66
CA ARG A 24 -14.23 -10.41 -14.89
C ARG A 24 -13.80 -9.74 -16.18
N PHE A 25 -12.68 -9.04 -16.11
CA PHE A 25 -11.89 -8.58 -17.25
C PHE A 25 -10.67 -9.49 -17.42
N GLU A 26 -10.33 -9.86 -18.65
CA GLU A 26 -9.10 -10.58 -18.98
C GLU A 26 -8.41 -9.93 -20.19
N GLN A 27 -7.09 -9.77 -20.10
CA GLN A 27 -6.24 -9.28 -21.18
C GLN A 27 -5.02 -10.19 -21.33
N LYS A 28 -4.77 -10.64 -22.57
CA LYS A 28 -3.53 -11.35 -22.90
C LYS A 28 -2.34 -10.39 -22.88
N ILE A 29 -1.21 -10.89 -22.42
CA ILE A 29 0.09 -10.22 -22.33
C ILE A 29 1.00 -10.83 -23.42
N PRO A 30 1.20 -10.17 -24.57
CA PRO A 30 2.12 -10.64 -25.60
C PRO A 30 3.55 -10.74 -25.06
N LYS A 31 4.22 -11.88 -25.29
CA LYS A 31 5.57 -12.20 -24.76
C LYS A 31 6.69 -11.17 -25.02
N LYS A 32 6.50 -10.23 -25.94
CA LYS A 32 7.49 -9.24 -26.37
C LYS A 32 7.25 -7.85 -25.78
N LEU A 33 6.31 -7.74 -24.85
CA LEU A 33 5.91 -6.51 -24.20
C LEU A 33 5.99 -6.75 -22.68
N ASP A 34 6.83 -5.99 -21.99
CA ASP A 34 6.78 -5.92 -20.54
C ASP A 34 5.58 -5.05 -20.14
N TYR A 35 4.59 -5.67 -19.49
CA TYR A 35 3.42 -4.99 -18.96
C TYR A 35 3.54 -4.85 -17.45
N THR A 36 3.71 -3.61 -16.98
CA THR A 36 3.22 -3.21 -15.67
C THR A 36 1.72 -2.95 -15.75
N PHE A 37 1.00 -3.28 -14.68
CA PHE A 37 -0.44 -3.03 -14.55
C PHE A 37 -0.68 -2.36 -13.19
N GLU A 38 -1.33 -1.21 -13.21
CA GLU A 38 -1.76 -0.50 -12.00
C GLU A 38 -3.28 -0.33 -12.02
N MET A 39 -3.95 -0.80 -10.97
CA MET A 39 -5.40 -0.67 -10.80
C MET A 39 -5.74 0.58 -10.00
N LEU A 40 -6.42 1.53 -10.64
CA LEU A 40 -6.65 2.87 -10.10
C LEU A 40 -8.17 3.14 -9.99
N PRO A 41 -8.79 2.88 -8.82
CA PRO A 41 -10.25 2.84 -8.69
C PRO A 41 -10.86 4.23 -8.48
N LEU A 42 -11.69 4.66 -9.43
CA LEU A 42 -12.55 5.84 -9.28
C LEU A 42 -13.83 5.42 -8.54
N ILE A 43 -13.75 5.34 -7.21
CA ILE A 43 -14.80 4.75 -6.36
C ILE A 43 -16.15 5.46 -6.52
N LYS A 44 -16.18 6.80 -6.56
CA LYS A 44 -17.44 7.57 -6.74
C LYS A 44 -18.11 7.28 -8.08
N GLU A 45 -17.29 7.24 -9.15
CA GLU A 45 -17.73 6.98 -10.52
C GLU A 45 -18.05 5.51 -10.80
N LYS A 46 -17.76 4.60 -9.85
CA LYS A 46 -17.87 3.15 -10.01
C LYS A 46 -17.08 2.62 -11.23
N LYS A 47 -15.96 3.28 -11.56
CA LYS A 47 -15.05 2.95 -12.67
C LYS A 47 -13.73 2.38 -12.14
N MET A 48 -13.00 1.70 -13.02
CA MET A 48 -11.64 1.21 -12.81
C MET A 48 -10.77 1.70 -13.96
N ILE A 49 -9.66 2.38 -13.69
CA ILE A 49 -8.63 2.63 -14.69
C ILE A 49 -7.55 1.56 -14.55
N LEU A 50 -7.18 0.95 -15.67
CA LEU A 50 -6.00 0.12 -15.82
C LEU A 50 -4.95 0.93 -16.58
N PHE A 51 -3.85 1.25 -15.90
CA PHE A 51 -2.69 1.93 -16.48
C PHE A 51 -1.53 0.94 -16.67
N GLY A 52 -0.70 1.19 -17.69
CA GLY A 52 0.57 0.50 -17.82
C GLY A 52 1.44 0.99 -18.99
N GLU A 53 2.65 0.47 -19.04
CA GLU A 53 3.59 0.67 -20.15
C GLU A 53 3.49 -0.45 -21.20
N LYS A 54 3.80 -0.12 -22.44
CA LYS A 54 3.85 -1.01 -23.61
C LYS A 54 5.17 -0.76 -24.34
N GLU A 55 6.24 -1.40 -23.88
CA GLU A 55 7.56 -1.28 -24.51
C GLU A 55 7.73 -2.33 -25.62
N THR A 56 7.84 -1.87 -26.87
CA THR A 56 8.20 -2.74 -28.01
C THR A 56 9.70 -2.92 -28.10
N TRP A 57 10.16 -4.18 -28.23
CA TRP A 57 11.56 -4.60 -28.32
C TRP A 57 12.32 -4.19 -29.61
N SER A 58 12.05 -2.99 -30.14
CA SER A 58 12.78 -2.37 -31.25
C SER A 58 13.70 -1.27 -30.71
N GLU A 59 15.01 -1.47 -30.78
CA GLU A 59 16.04 -0.59 -30.20
C GLU A 59 15.97 0.88 -30.66
N ASN A 60 15.27 1.15 -31.77
CA ASN A 60 15.23 2.44 -32.45
C ASN A 60 14.03 3.34 -32.07
N THR A 61 13.15 2.93 -31.14
CA THR A 61 12.06 3.80 -30.66
C THR A 61 12.57 4.77 -29.59
N LYS A 62 12.51 6.08 -29.87
CA LYS A 62 12.80 7.16 -28.91
C LYS A 62 11.69 7.40 -27.89
N LYS A 63 10.57 6.67 -27.98
CA LYS A 63 9.35 6.90 -27.18
C LYS A 63 8.88 5.62 -26.48
N ARG A 64 8.29 5.78 -25.29
CA ARG A 64 7.51 4.78 -24.56
C ARG A 64 6.03 5.00 -24.87
N THR A 65 5.28 3.93 -25.08
CA THR A 65 3.81 3.99 -25.19
C THR A 65 3.21 3.63 -23.84
N TYR A 66 2.45 4.54 -23.26
CA TYR A 66 1.60 4.28 -22.10
C TYR A 66 0.17 4.07 -22.57
N TYR A 67 -0.56 3.14 -21.95
CA TYR A 67 -1.95 2.87 -22.28
C TYR A 67 -2.86 3.03 -21.05
N PHE A 68 -4.09 3.44 -21.32
CA PHE A 68 -5.14 3.67 -20.34
C PHE A 68 -6.39 2.94 -20.80
N LYS A 69 -6.89 2.01 -19.99
CA LYS A 69 -8.18 1.34 -20.22
C LYS A 69 -9.12 1.68 -19.09
N THR A 70 -10.26 2.29 -19.41
CA THR A 70 -11.35 2.49 -18.45
C THR A 70 -12.33 1.33 -18.54
N LEU A 71 -12.58 0.70 -17.39
CA LEU A 71 -13.59 -0.32 -17.22
C LEU A 71 -14.77 0.25 -16.41
N ASP A 72 -15.99 -0.12 -16.80
CA ASP A 72 -17.21 0.25 -16.09
C ASP A 72 -17.44 -0.58 -14.81
N SER A 73 -18.56 -0.31 -14.14
CA SER A 73 -19.01 -1.01 -12.93
C SER A 73 -19.23 -2.53 -13.10
N THR A 74 -19.24 -3.04 -14.34
CA THR A 74 -19.33 -4.45 -14.71
C THR A 74 -18.00 -5.02 -15.24
N LEU A 75 -16.90 -4.26 -15.16
CA LEU A 75 -15.57 -4.56 -15.72
C LEU A 75 -15.53 -4.66 -17.26
N LYS A 76 -16.49 -4.05 -17.98
CA LYS A 76 -16.41 -3.93 -19.44
C LYS A 76 -15.60 -2.70 -19.83
N GLN A 77 -14.72 -2.86 -20.82
CA GLN A 77 -13.93 -1.75 -21.36
C GLN A 77 -14.85 -0.74 -22.07
N THR A 78 -14.87 0.51 -21.59
CA THR A 78 -15.60 1.62 -22.22
C THR A 78 -14.70 2.46 -23.12
N THR A 79 -13.45 2.64 -22.70
CA THR A 79 -12.51 3.58 -23.31
C THR A 79 -11.11 2.99 -23.29
N GLU A 80 -10.37 3.18 -24.39
CA GLU A 80 -8.95 2.87 -24.48
C GLU A 80 -8.22 4.06 -25.12
N LYS A 81 -7.10 4.46 -24.53
CA LYS A 81 -6.22 5.53 -25.02
C LYS A 81 -4.77 5.08 -24.94
N GLU A 82 -3.96 5.46 -25.91
CA GLU A 82 -2.50 5.35 -25.87
C GLU A 82 -1.90 6.77 -25.88
N PHE A 83 -0.81 6.96 -25.12
CA PHE A 83 -0.08 8.21 -25.03
C PHE A 83 1.43 7.95 -25.16
N ASN A 84 2.12 8.76 -25.96
CA ASN A 84 3.51 8.52 -26.33
C ASN A 84 4.45 9.58 -25.73
N LEU A 85 5.21 9.20 -24.70
CA LEU A 85 6.25 10.02 -24.08
C LEU A 85 7.64 9.67 -24.63
N ASP A 86 8.57 10.64 -24.62
CA ASP A 86 9.99 10.37 -24.88
C ASP A 86 10.60 9.45 -23.80
N ARG A 87 11.50 8.53 -24.17
CA ARG A 87 12.13 7.56 -23.25
C ARG A 87 12.94 8.19 -22.11
N ARG A 88 13.28 9.49 -22.20
CA ARG A 88 13.89 10.26 -21.11
C ARG A 88 12.97 10.44 -19.90
N TRP A 89 11.67 10.29 -20.07
CA TRP A 89 10.68 10.37 -19.01
C TRP A 89 10.51 9.00 -18.34
N LEU A 90 10.79 8.95 -17.05
CA LEU A 90 10.63 7.78 -16.19
C LEU A 90 9.39 7.96 -15.34
N TYR A 91 8.55 6.94 -15.26
CA TYR A 91 7.38 6.92 -14.38
C TYR A 91 7.83 6.80 -12.91
N GLU A 92 7.27 7.62 -12.03
CA GLU A 92 7.62 7.65 -10.61
C GLU A 92 6.46 7.19 -9.72
N GLU A 93 5.29 7.84 -9.81
CA GLU A 93 4.14 7.59 -8.93
C GLU A 93 2.81 7.98 -9.61
N SER A 94 1.71 7.40 -9.14
CA SER A 94 0.34 7.84 -9.45
C SER A 94 -0.32 8.53 -8.25
N TYR A 95 -1.27 9.42 -8.54
CA TYR A 95 -2.19 9.97 -7.56
C TYR A 95 -3.59 10.01 -8.17
N THR A 96 -4.61 9.63 -7.41
CA THR A 96 -5.99 9.61 -7.88
C THR A 96 -6.85 10.47 -6.95
N ASP A 97 -7.49 11.50 -7.50
CA ASP A 97 -8.55 12.22 -6.77
C ASP A 97 -9.90 11.51 -6.98
N SER A 98 -11.03 12.11 -6.62
CA SER A 98 -12.32 11.43 -6.79
C SER A 98 -12.84 11.29 -8.23
N THR A 99 -12.11 11.81 -9.21
CA THR A 99 -12.53 12.03 -10.62
C THR A 99 -11.41 11.79 -11.65
N ASN A 100 -10.17 12.17 -11.33
CA ASN A 100 -9.04 12.20 -12.26
C ASN A 100 -7.88 11.34 -11.74
N LEU A 101 -7.16 10.74 -12.66
CA LEU A 101 -5.88 10.09 -12.42
C LEU A 101 -4.74 11.03 -12.86
N TYR A 102 -3.78 11.21 -11.97
CA TYR A 102 -2.54 11.93 -12.20
C TYR A 102 -1.37 10.95 -12.21
N LEU A 103 -0.47 11.08 -13.16
CA LEU A 103 0.74 10.25 -13.28
C LEU A 103 1.95 11.17 -13.40
N LEU A 104 2.90 11.01 -12.49
CA LEU A 104 4.08 11.84 -12.39
C LEU A 104 5.29 11.14 -13.04
N PHE A 105 5.99 11.90 -13.87
CA PHE A 105 7.18 11.46 -14.59
C PHE A 105 8.32 12.47 -14.38
N TYR A 106 9.54 11.98 -14.23
CA TYR A 106 10.76 12.80 -14.15
C TYR A 106 11.75 12.45 -15.26
N THR A 107 12.66 13.38 -15.55
CA THR A 107 13.90 13.03 -16.27
C THR A 107 14.86 12.26 -15.36
N ASP A 108 15.75 11.44 -15.93
CA ASP A 108 16.80 10.68 -15.19
C ASP A 108 17.74 11.55 -14.32
N ASN A 109 17.86 12.85 -14.62
CA ASN A 109 18.60 13.82 -13.78
C ASN A 109 17.72 14.61 -12.79
N HIS A 110 16.42 14.31 -12.77
CA HIS A 110 15.37 14.89 -11.94
C HIS A 110 15.39 16.43 -11.94
N LYS A 111 15.47 17.03 -13.14
CA LYS A 111 15.41 18.49 -13.36
C LYS A 111 14.17 18.94 -14.09
N GLU A 112 13.53 18.07 -14.85
CA GLU A 112 12.26 18.33 -15.52
C GLU A 112 11.26 17.29 -15.06
N PHE A 113 9.98 17.65 -15.04
CA PHE A 113 8.88 16.74 -14.73
C PHE A 113 7.69 16.95 -15.66
N VAL A 114 6.89 15.90 -15.79
CA VAL A 114 5.61 15.90 -16.50
C VAL A 114 4.56 15.26 -15.60
N LEU A 115 3.37 15.87 -15.60
CA LEU A 115 2.16 15.34 -15.03
C LEU A 115 1.20 15.03 -16.18
N LEU A 116 0.90 13.75 -16.40
CA LEU A 116 -0.24 13.36 -17.24
C LEU A 116 -1.49 13.34 -16.38
N VAL A 117 -2.57 13.96 -16.86
CA VAL A 117 -3.88 13.93 -16.20
C VAL A 117 -4.85 13.19 -17.09
N TYR A 118 -5.23 11.97 -16.70
CA TYR A 118 -6.32 11.23 -17.33
C TYR A 118 -7.63 11.63 -16.66
N THR A 119 -8.45 12.39 -17.38
CA THR A 119 -9.68 12.99 -16.82
C THR A 119 -10.83 12.00 -16.79
N GLN A 120 -11.86 12.27 -15.98
CA GLN A 120 -13.11 11.48 -15.94
C GLN A 120 -13.81 11.28 -17.31
N ASN A 121 -13.53 12.16 -18.27
CA ASN A 121 -14.05 12.13 -19.64
C ASN A 121 -13.21 11.23 -20.59
N GLY A 122 -12.08 10.70 -20.11
CA GLY A 122 -11.13 9.93 -20.92
C GLY A 122 -10.22 10.79 -21.81
N GLU A 123 -10.05 12.07 -21.48
CA GLU A 123 -9.07 12.95 -22.11
C GLU A 123 -7.73 12.86 -21.36
N ILE A 124 -6.63 13.13 -22.05
CA ILE A 124 -5.28 13.16 -21.46
C ILE A 124 -4.74 14.58 -21.60
N GLU A 125 -4.64 15.29 -20.48
CA GLU A 125 -3.89 16.54 -20.42
C GLU A 125 -2.41 16.25 -20.12
N TYR A 126 -1.54 17.07 -20.68
CA TYR A 126 -0.10 17.07 -20.43
C TYR A 126 0.27 18.41 -19.79
N LYS A 127 0.83 18.39 -18.59
CA LYS A 127 1.37 19.55 -17.89
C LYS A 127 2.81 19.22 -17.46
N GLY A 128 3.66 20.23 -17.25
CA GLY A 128 5.04 19.97 -16.82
C GLY A 128 5.87 21.24 -16.69
N GLY A 129 7.08 21.10 -16.16
CA GLY A 129 7.97 22.22 -15.92
C GLY A 129 9.40 21.80 -15.58
N THR A 130 10.27 22.79 -15.41
CA THR A 130 11.64 22.63 -14.92
C THR A 130 11.68 22.94 -13.42
N LEU A 131 12.34 22.07 -12.66
CA LEU A 131 12.56 22.26 -11.22
C LEU A 131 13.70 23.27 -11.00
N PRO A 132 13.65 24.08 -9.93
CA PRO A 132 14.67 25.08 -9.64
C PRO A 132 16.03 24.47 -9.21
N PHE A 133 16.08 23.17 -8.94
CA PHE A 133 17.28 22.43 -8.51
C PHE A 133 17.11 20.93 -8.74
N ASN A 134 18.18 20.16 -8.56
CA ASN A 134 18.11 18.70 -8.49
C ASN A 134 17.22 18.28 -7.30
N PHE A 135 16.31 17.34 -7.53
CA PHE A 135 15.26 16.94 -6.59
C PHE A 135 15.08 15.42 -6.62
N THR A 136 15.24 14.74 -5.51
CA THR A 136 14.90 13.31 -5.41
C THR A 136 13.45 13.21 -4.98
N PRO A 137 12.48 12.88 -5.86
CA PRO A 137 11.08 12.75 -5.47
C PRO A 137 10.92 11.66 -4.41
N SER A 138 9.85 11.79 -3.62
CA SER A 138 9.44 10.78 -2.65
C SER A 138 7.94 10.51 -2.70
N SER A 139 7.12 11.53 -2.99
CA SER A 139 5.69 11.38 -3.29
C SER A 139 5.09 12.65 -3.91
N PHE A 140 3.85 12.60 -4.40
CA PHE A 140 3.07 13.81 -4.70
C PHE A 140 1.60 13.72 -4.29
N VAL A 141 0.97 14.88 -4.12
CA VAL A 141 -0.48 15.01 -3.89
C VAL A 141 -1.06 16.13 -4.74
N VAL A 142 -2.35 16.03 -5.08
CA VAL A 142 -3.05 17.03 -5.92
C VAL A 142 -4.30 17.55 -5.22
N PHE A 143 -4.42 18.88 -5.10
CA PHE A 143 -5.60 19.52 -4.51
C PHE A 143 -5.76 20.97 -4.96
N GLY A 144 -7.01 21.44 -5.04
CA GLY A 144 -7.32 22.68 -5.77
C GLY A 144 -6.85 22.58 -7.23
N ASN A 145 -6.15 23.61 -7.72
CA ASN A 145 -5.52 23.62 -9.04
C ASN A 145 -4.00 23.43 -8.97
N ASN A 146 -3.51 22.69 -7.97
CA ASN A 146 -2.09 22.59 -7.66
C ASN A 146 -1.68 21.13 -7.39
N ALA A 147 -0.48 20.75 -7.82
CA ALA A 147 0.21 19.54 -7.37
C ALA A 147 1.34 19.93 -6.41
N PHE A 148 1.41 19.29 -5.26
CA PHE A 148 2.55 19.38 -4.36
C PHE A 148 3.45 18.18 -4.61
N LEU A 149 4.64 18.45 -5.14
CA LEU A 149 5.71 17.47 -5.34
C LEU A 149 6.57 17.45 -4.08
N ILE A 150 6.68 16.31 -3.42
CA ILE A 150 7.47 16.10 -2.20
C ILE A 150 8.70 15.27 -2.55
N GLY A 151 9.83 15.64 -1.95
CA GLY A 151 11.11 15.01 -2.22
C GLY A 151 12.25 15.75 -1.53
N GLN A 152 13.48 15.39 -1.86
CA GLN A 152 14.67 15.86 -1.18
C GLN A 152 15.60 16.68 -2.08
N ASN A 153 16.15 17.75 -1.52
CA ASN A 153 17.32 18.43 -2.06
C ASN A 153 18.49 18.25 -1.09
N LYS A 154 19.54 17.54 -1.52
CA LYS A 154 20.76 17.31 -0.72
C LYS A 154 20.47 16.75 0.69
N GLY A 155 19.48 15.87 0.80
CA GLY A 155 19.06 15.25 2.07
C GLY A 155 18.15 16.09 2.96
N LYS A 156 17.62 17.22 2.46
CA LYS A 156 16.60 18.04 3.13
C LYS A 156 15.27 17.85 2.41
N ASP A 157 14.18 17.64 3.16
CA ASP A 157 12.85 17.55 2.56
C ASP A 157 12.39 18.91 2.03
N VAL A 158 11.66 18.88 0.92
CA VAL A 158 11.17 20.06 0.20
C VAL A 158 9.80 19.76 -0.38
N VAL A 159 8.88 20.72 -0.29
CA VAL A 159 7.64 20.72 -1.09
C VAL A 159 7.73 21.76 -2.20
N ILE A 160 7.45 21.33 -3.43
CA ILE A 160 7.34 22.19 -4.61
C ILE A 160 5.86 22.27 -5.00
N ASP A 161 5.33 23.48 -5.03
CA ASP A 161 4.01 23.80 -5.59
C ASP A 161 4.12 23.92 -7.12
N PHE A 162 3.31 23.15 -7.84
CA PHE A 162 3.09 23.27 -9.27
C PHE A 162 1.64 23.66 -9.58
N SER A 163 1.45 24.85 -10.10
CA SER A 163 0.14 25.40 -10.46
C SER A 163 -0.31 24.95 -11.85
N PHE A 164 -1.48 24.33 -11.96
CA PHE A 164 -2.07 23.90 -13.23
C PHE A 164 -2.65 25.04 -14.06
N PHE A 165 -2.75 26.25 -13.49
CA PHE A 165 -3.33 27.42 -14.15
C PHE A 165 -2.32 28.14 -15.07
N ASP A 166 -1.09 28.32 -14.57
CA ASP A 166 -0.01 29.06 -15.24
C ASP A 166 1.26 28.23 -15.47
N ASN A 167 1.24 26.94 -15.12
CA ASN A 167 2.40 26.04 -15.06
C ASN A 167 3.57 26.57 -14.21
N SER A 168 3.32 27.47 -13.25
CA SER A 168 4.37 27.99 -12.39
C SER A 168 4.84 26.95 -11.36
N VAL A 169 6.16 26.87 -11.17
CA VAL A 169 6.84 25.96 -10.25
C VAL A 169 7.47 26.80 -9.14
N LYS A 170 7.07 26.57 -7.88
CA LYS A 170 7.48 27.38 -6.72
C LYS A 170 7.86 26.48 -5.55
N VAL A 171 8.95 26.79 -4.86
CA VAL A 171 9.30 26.12 -3.59
C VAL A 171 8.42 26.70 -2.49
N ILE A 172 7.81 25.85 -1.66
CA ILE A 172 7.03 26.30 -0.50
C ILE A 172 7.98 26.58 0.67
N PRO A 173 8.21 27.84 1.08
CA PRO A 173 9.22 28.16 2.09
C PRO A 173 8.90 27.58 3.47
N ALA A 174 7.62 27.32 3.75
CA ALA A 174 7.14 26.74 5.01
C ALA A 174 7.64 25.31 5.28
N PHE A 175 8.31 24.66 4.32
CA PHE A 175 8.90 23.32 4.47
C PHE A 175 10.40 23.28 4.20
N PHE A 176 11.04 24.42 3.93
CA PHE A 176 12.46 24.48 3.53
C PHE A 176 13.38 24.85 4.71
N ASP A 177 13.59 23.92 5.64
CA ASP A 177 14.56 24.02 6.76
C ASP A 177 15.42 22.75 6.82
N GLU A 178 16.64 22.84 7.37
CA GLU A 178 17.54 21.69 7.52
C GLU A 178 17.11 20.69 8.60
N LYS A 179 16.15 21.08 9.46
CA LYS A 179 15.70 20.29 10.62
C LYS A 179 14.36 19.60 10.42
N TYR A 180 13.69 19.87 9.30
CA TYR A 180 12.34 19.36 9.01
C TYR A 180 12.41 18.08 8.19
N ASP A 181 11.84 17.01 8.75
CA ASP A 181 11.45 15.82 8.01
C ASP A 181 9.93 15.86 7.80
N ILE A 182 9.44 15.70 6.58
CA ILE A 182 8.02 15.48 6.27
C ILE A 182 7.72 14.00 6.51
N LYS A 183 6.68 13.71 7.30
CA LYS A 183 6.29 12.33 7.65
C LYS A 183 5.08 11.85 6.88
N ASN A 184 4.04 12.68 6.79
CA ASN A 184 2.82 12.30 6.07
C ASN A 184 2.00 13.52 5.64
N ILE A 185 1.08 13.32 4.70
CA ILE A 185 0.20 14.34 4.14
C ILE A 185 -1.20 13.75 3.94
N GLU A 186 -2.18 14.32 4.63
CA GLU A 186 -3.61 14.17 4.31
C GLU A 186 -4.08 15.40 3.53
N VAL A 187 -5.00 15.17 2.59
CA VAL A 187 -5.60 16.19 1.73
C VAL A 187 -7.10 16.19 1.97
N ASN A 188 -7.62 17.29 2.48
CA ASN A 188 -9.05 17.56 2.50
C ASN A 188 -9.45 18.28 1.19
N HIS A 189 -9.88 17.51 0.20
CA HIS A 189 -10.35 18.04 -1.09
C HIS A 189 -11.57 18.96 -0.98
N GLN A 190 -12.41 18.84 0.06
CA GLN A 190 -13.58 19.70 0.25
C GLN A 190 -13.16 21.11 0.69
N GLU A 191 -12.16 21.21 1.57
CA GLU A 191 -11.60 22.49 2.03
C GLU A 191 -10.48 23.03 1.13
N SER A 192 -9.94 22.20 0.23
CA SER A 192 -8.69 22.49 -0.52
C SER A 192 -7.51 22.82 0.41
N ILE A 193 -7.41 22.07 1.51
CA ILE A 193 -6.36 22.16 2.53
C ILE A 193 -5.60 20.83 2.60
N ALA A 194 -4.28 20.90 2.73
CA ALA A 194 -3.45 19.77 3.13
C ALA A 194 -3.01 19.91 4.60
N ASN A 195 -3.05 18.80 5.33
CA ASN A 195 -2.57 18.65 6.69
C ASN A 195 -1.23 17.88 6.64
N ILE A 196 -0.12 18.60 6.80
CA ILE A 196 1.24 18.05 6.62
C ILE A 196 1.89 17.82 7.98
N VAL A 197 2.25 16.56 8.29
CA VAL A 197 3.00 16.18 9.49
C VAL A 197 4.48 16.43 9.25
N VAL A 198 5.08 17.29 10.09
CA VAL A 198 6.51 17.63 10.07
C VAL A 198 7.14 17.26 11.41
N GLN A 199 8.24 16.53 11.40
CA GLN A 199 9.12 16.35 12.55
C GLN A 199 10.23 17.40 12.49
N GLU A 200 10.47 18.12 13.58
CA GLU A 200 11.63 19.00 13.74
C GLU A 200 12.63 18.38 14.72
N SER A 201 13.88 18.22 14.26
CA SER A 201 14.97 17.68 15.09
C SER A 201 15.82 18.79 15.70
N LYS A 202 15.81 18.93 17.04
CA LYS A 202 16.50 19.98 17.82
C LYS A 202 17.35 19.40 18.95
N ARG A 203 18.68 19.36 18.77
CA ARG A 203 19.66 18.96 19.82
C ARG A 203 19.36 17.61 20.51
N GLY A 204 18.77 16.66 19.78
CA GLY A 204 18.38 15.34 20.30
C GLY A 204 16.90 15.21 20.69
N ASP A 205 16.21 16.34 20.87
CA ASP A 205 14.76 16.36 21.03
C ASP A 205 14.05 16.44 19.68
N LYS A 206 12.84 15.87 19.61
CA LYS A 206 11.99 15.86 18.42
C LYS A 206 10.65 16.50 18.73
N ASP A 207 10.40 17.64 18.12
CA ASP A 207 9.07 18.24 18.10
C ASP A 207 8.31 17.75 16.87
N PHE A 208 7.00 17.59 16.98
CA PHE A 208 6.15 17.25 15.83
C PHE A 208 5.14 18.37 15.60
N PHE A 209 4.82 18.63 14.35
CA PHE A 209 3.90 19.70 13.95
C PHE A 209 2.93 19.18 12.91
N ILE A 210 1.68 19.63 12.98
CA ILE A 210 0.78 19.59 11.82
C ILE A 210 0.68 21.00 11.27
N ARG A 211 1.08 21.16 10.01
CA ARG A 211 0.96 22.41 9.25
C ARG A 211 -0.24 22.30 8.32
N ARG A 212 -1.24 23.17 8.53
CA ARG A 212 -2.37 23.31 7.62
C ARG A 212 -1.99 24.30 6.52
N VAL A 213 -2.08 23.90 5.26
CA VAL A 213 -1.69 24.72 4.11
C VAL A 213 -2.78 24.72 3.04
N LEU A 214 -3.01 25.88 2.41
CA LEU A 214 -3.84 26.01 1.22
C LEU A 214 -3.12 25.43 -0.01
N SER A 215 -3.88 25.16 -1.09
CA SER A 215 -3.33 24.67 -2.36
C SER A 215 -2.28 25.58 -3.01
N ASN A 216 -2.23 26.87 -2.64
CA ASN A 216 -1.20 27.82 -3.10
C ASN A 216 0.04 27.88 -2.18
N GLY A 217 0.21 26.90 -1.29
CA GLY A 217 1.33 26.80 -0.35
C GLY A 217 1.28 27.75 0.84
N LYS A 218 0.26 28.61 0.97
CA LYS A 218 0.10 29.50 2.13
C LYS A 218 -0.22 28.68 3.39
N LYS A 219 0.62 28.79 4.42
CA LYS A 219 0.34 28.27 5.77
C LYS A 219 -0.86 29.01 6.37
N LEU A 220 -1.84 28.24 6.83
CA LEU A 220 -3.00 28.72 7.60
C LEU A 220 -2.65 28.70 9.09
N SER A 221 -2.40 27.51 9.63
CA SER A 221 -2.13 27.28 11.04
C SER A 221 -1.05 26.22 11.24
N GLU A 222 -0.57 26.12 12.48
CA GLU A 222 0.41 25.13 12.92
C GLU A 222 0.10 24.70 14.34
N ASN A 223 -0.05 23.41 14.57
CA ASN A 223 -0.26 22.83 15.90
C ASN A 223 0.99 22.03 16.28
N LYS A 224 1.56 22.30 17.46
CA LYS A 224 2.71 21.57 17.99
C LYS A 224 2.25 20.39 18.85
N PHE A 225 2.88 19.25 18.66
CA PHE A 225 2.70 18.02 19.41
C PHE A 225 4.03 17.67 20.09
N SER A 226 4.01 17.63 21.42
CA SER A 226 5.14 17.17 22.23
C SER A 226 4.77 15.85 22.87
N PHE A 227 5.65 14.87 22.70
CA PHE A 227 5.48 13.51 23.21
C PHE A 227 6.51 13.22 24.31
N ASP A 228 6.20 12.25 25.17
CA ASP A 228 7.16 11.72 26.13
C ASP A 228 8.36 11.10 25.38
N LYS A 229 9.57 11.33 25.90
CA LYS A 229 10.81 10.79 25.31
C LYS A 229 10.84 9.27 25.32
N GLU A 230 10.17 8.65 26.30
CA GLU A 230 10.01 7.19 26.36
C GLU A 230 8.98 6.65 25.35
N LYS A 231 8.16 7.52 24.75
CA LYS A 231 7.06 7.17 23.85
C LYS A 231 7.02 8.06 22.60
N TYR A 232 8.17 8.31 22.00
CA TYR A 232 8.24 9.05 20.75
C TYR A 232 7.46 8.32 19.62
N PRO A 233 6.79 9.07 18.73
CA PRO A 233 6.15 8.49 17.56
C PRO A 233 7.13 7.77 16.64
N THR A 234 6.69 6.63 16.11
CA THR A 234 7.31 5.88 15.02
C THR A 234 6.61 6.12 13.69
N ASP A 235 5.31 6.39 13.74
CA ASP A 235 4.47 6.67 12.58
C ASP A 235 3.31 7.60 13.01
N LEU A 236 2.83 8.45 12.09
CA LEU A 236 1.86 9.52 12.34
C LEU A 236 1.03 9.82 11.09
N GLU A 237 -0.28 9.65 11.21
CA GLU A 237 -1.28 9.83 10.15
C GLU A 237 -2.36 10.84 10.60
N PRO A 238 -2.49 12.00 9.92
CA PRO A 238 -3.58 12.94 10.16
C PRO A 238 -4.87 12.50 9.44
N ILE A 239 -6.03 12.75 10.05
CA ILE A 239 -7.34 12.56 9.41
C ILE A 239 -8.34 13.63 9.88
N THR A 240 -9.06 14.23 8.93
CA THR A 240 -10.19 15.13 9.21
C THR A 240 -11.52 14.38 9.05
N VAL A 241 -12.38 14.45 10.08
CA VAL A 241 -13.68 13.77 10.12
C VAL A 241 -14.73 14.75 10.67
N ASN A 242 -15.80 15.01 9.91
CA ASN A 242 -16.91 15.89 10.35
C ASN A 242 -16.42 17.25 10.88
N ASN A 243 -15.44 17.86 10.21
CA ASN A 243 -14.74 19.10 10.58
C ASN A 243 -14.02 19.04 11.94
N GLN A 244 -13.70 17.85 12.44
CA GLN A 244 -12.86 17.61 13.61
C GLN A 244 -11.55 16.95 13.16
N HIS A 245 -10.42 17.38 13.72
CA HIS A 245 -9.12 16.91 13.28
C HIS A 245 -8.49 15.95 14.27
N TYR A 246 -7.92 14.88 13.73
CA TYR A 246 -7.31 13.80 14.48
C TYR A 246 -5.90 13.53 13.98
N LEU A 247 -5.03 13.13 14.90
CA LEU A 247 -3.71 12.60 14.61
C LEU A 247 -3.61 11.23 15.27
N ILE A 248 -3.44 10.21 14.45
CA ILE A 248 -3.35 8.82 14.85
C ILE A 248 -1.92 8.35 14.59
N GLY A 249 -1.39 7.48 15.42
CA GLY A 249 -0.01 7.06 15.27
C GLY A 249 0.36 5.81 16.03
N LEU A 250 1.65 5.52 15.99
CA LEU A 250 2.30 4.43 16.71
C LEU A 250 3.46 5.03 17.51
N TYR A 251 3.69 4.58 18.75
CA TYR A 251 4.84 5.01 19.55
C TYR A 251 5.83 3.85 19.82
N GLY A 252 7.10 4.19 19.94
CA GLY A 252 8.20 3.25 20.18
C GLY A 252 8.69 3.22 21.63
N ASP A 253 9.61 2.31 21.95
CA ASP A 253 10.14 2.07 23.30
C ASP A 253 11.19 3.07 23.83
N GLY A 254 11.29 4.27 23.23
CA GLY A 254 12.21 5.35 23.65
C GLY A 254 13.71 5.08 23.45
N GLN A 255 14.18 3.84 23.61
CA GLN A 255 15.59 3.45 23.51
C GLN A 255 16.01 3.06 22.10
N SER A 256 15.13 2.37 21.37
CA SER A 256 15.39 1.96 19.98
C SER A 256 14.63 2.81 18.96
N HIS A 257 13.45 3.30 19.33
CA HIS A 257 12.44 3.87 18.41
C HIS A 257 12.06 2.97 17.22
N PHE A 258 12.54 1.73 17.18
CA PHE A 258 12.30 0.81 16.06
C PHE A 258 11.15 -0.14 16.34
N TYR A 259 10.94 -0.52 17.60
CA TYR A 259 9.86 -1.42 18.01
C TYR A 259 8.68 -0.63 18.57
N SER A 260 7.53 -0.73 17.90
CA SER A 260 6.29 -0.10 18.32
C SER A 260 5.71 -0.82 19.54
N GLN A 261 5.25 -0.06 20.52
CA GLN A 261 4.73 -0.57 21.80
C GLN A 261 3.26 -0.24 22.03
N GLY A 262 2.66 0.60 21.19
CA GLY A 262 1.30 1.05 21.33
C GLY A 262 0.92 2.10 20.29
N TRP A 263 -0.30 2.62 20.40
CA TRP A 263 -0.83 3.65 19.52
C TRP A 263 -0.86 5.03 20.18
N ILE A 264 -0.89 6.04 19.32
CA ILE A 264 -1.13 7.43 19.65
C ILE A 264 -2.53 7.76 19.11
N TRP A 265 -3.34 8.38 19.95
CA TRP A 265 -4.55 9.07 19.54
C TRP A 265 -4.46 10.52 19.98
N SER A 266 -4.75 11.44 19.09
CA SER A 266 -4.89 12.84 19.44
C SER A 266 -6.06 13.47 18.70
N LYS A 267 -6.84 14.27 19.42
CA LYS A 267 -7.77 15.22 18.84
C LYS A 267 -7.20 16.62 19.04
N TYR A 268 -7.19 17.41 17.98
CA TYR A 268 -6.69 18.77 18.00
C TYR A 268 -7.67 19.70 17.28
N GLU A 269 -7.72 20.95 17.74
CA GLU A 269 -8.40 22.01 17.01
C GLU A 269 -7.32 22.96 16.44
N PRO A 270 -7.52 23.54 15.23
CA PRO A 270 -6.54 24.44 14.63
C PRO A 270 -6.19 25.58 15.59
N GLU A 271 -4.91 25.98 15.60
CA GLU A 271 -4.40 27.10 16.41
C GLU A 271 -4.43 26.88 17.94
N THR A 272 -4.95 25.76 18.44
CA THR A 272 -4.83 25.42 19.88
C THR A 272 -3.41 25.00 20.26
N PRO A 273 -2.81 25.56 21.34
CA PRO A 273 -1.39 25.31 21.67
C PRO A 273 -1.07 23.92 22.20
N THR A 274 -2.07 23.26 22.82
CA THR A 274 -1.90 21.97 23.52
C THR A 274 -2.98 21.00 23.06
N PRO A 275 -2.72 20.18 22.03
CA PRO A 275 -3.66 19.17 21.57
C PRO A 275 -3.85 18.08 22.64
N TYR A 276 -5.03 17.46 22.68
CA TYR A 276 -5.26 16.30 23.57
C TYR A 276 -4.51 15.10 23.00
N ILE A 277 -3.59 14.50 23.77
CA ILE A 277 -2.82 13.33 23.35
C ILE A 277 -3.05 12.18 24.34
N LYS A 278 -3.40 11.01 23.81
CA LYS A 278 -3.57 9.74 24.51
C LYS A 278 -2.59 8.72 23.91
N GLN A 279 -1.85 8.01 24.75
CA GLN A 279 -0.90 6.98 24.33
C GLN A 279 -1.18 5.68 25.10
N GLU A 280 -1.60 4.63 24.40
CA GLU A 280 -2.00 3.36 24.99
C GLU A 280 -1.21 2.18 24.43
N SER A 281 -0.85 1.25 25.31
CA SER A 281 -0.01 0.09 25.02
C SER A 281 -0.76 -0.98 24.23
N PHE A 282 -0.03 -1.74 23.40
CA PHE A 282 -0.56 -2.94 22.76
C PHE A 282 -1.02 -4.02 23.74
N ASP A 283 -0.71 -3.89 25.05
CA ASP A 283 -1.25 -4.73 26.13
C ASP A 283 -2.80 -4.75 26.19
N TYR A 284 -3.45 -3.78 25.55
CA TYR A 284 -4.92 -3.68 25.45
C TYR A 284 -5.49 -4.32 24.17
N VAL A 285 -4.66 -4.76 23.20
CA VAL A 285 -5.08 -5.39 21.93
C VAL A 285 -5.20 -6.89 22.12
N LYS A 286 -6.42 -7.42 22.08
CA LYS A 286 -6.70 -8.84 22.41
C LYS A 286 -6.14 -9.80 21.37
N ASN A 287 -6.19 -9.42 20.09
CA ASN A 287 -5.78 -10.25 18.96
C ASN A 287 -4.32 -10.07 18.55
N PHE A 288 -3.52 -9.29 19.28
CA PHE A 288 -2.12 -8.99 18.92
C PHE A 288 -1.30 -10.25 18.59
N PHE A 289 -1.42 -11.31 19.40
CA PHE A 289 -0.60 -12.52 19.26
C PHE A 289 -1.12 -13.55 18.22
N VAL A 290 -2.18 -13.26 17.46
CA VAL A 290 -2.80 -14.19 16.49
C VAL A 290 -1.81 -14.73 15.45
N TYR A 291 -0.74 -13.99 15.16
CA TYR A 291 0.34 -14.42 14.25
C TYR A 291 1.08 -15.70 14.68
N PHE A 292 1.03 -16.09 15.96
CA PHE A 292 1.57 -17.37 16.39
C PHE A 292 0.63 -18.53 16.02
N PRO A 293 1.07 -19.53 15.25
CA PRO A 293 0.17 -20.61 14.79
C PRO A 293 -0.43 -21.50 15.89
N LYS A 294 0.16 -21.51 17.09
CA LYS A 294 -0.26 -22.36 18.22
C LYS A 294 -0.94 -21.49 19.29
N LYS A 295 -2.23 -21.73 19.56
CA LYS A 295 -3.00 -21.01 20.59
C LYS A 295 -2.30 -20.99 21.95
N ASN A 296 -1.74 -22.11 22.41
CA ASN A 296 -1.00 -22.19 23.67
C ASN A 296 0.22 -21.24 23.73
N ARG A 297 0.81 -20.86 22.59
CA ARG A 297 1.86 -19.82 22.54
C ARG A 297 1.26 -18.42 22.69
N GLN A 298 0.10 -18.17 22.09
CA GLN A 298 -0.61 -16.89 22.22
C GLN A 298 -0.96 -16.63 23.69
N GLU A 299 -1.58 -17.60 24.38
CA GLU A 299 -1.93 -17.45 25.79
C GLU A 299 -0.69 -17.25 26.68
N ARG A 300 0.40 -18.01 26.45
CA ARG A 300 1.65 -17.84 27.21
C ARG A 300 2.28 -16.45 27.06
N GLU A 301 2.20 -15.83 25.87
CA GLU A 301 2.68 -14.44 25.72
C GLU A 301 1.71 -13.43 26.36
N ARG A 302 0.39 -13.66 26.32
CA ARG A 302 -0.58 -12.85 27.09
C ARG A 302 -0.37 -12.92 28.60
N GLU A 303 -0.11 -14.11 29.14
CA GLU A 303 0.24 -14.31 30.56
C GLU A 303 1.46 -13.48 30.94
N ARG A 304 2.52 -13.51 30.12
CA ARG A 304 3.73 -12.68 30.34
C ARG A 304 3.45 -11.18 30.27
N VAL A 305 2.58 -10.72 29.38
CA VAL A 305 2.13 -9.31 29.35
C VAL A 305 1.45 -8.94 30.66
N ILE A 306 0.56 -9.79 31.17
CA ILE A 306 -0.15 -9.60 32.45
C ILE A 306 0.83 -9.61 33.63
N GLU A 307 1.80 -10.53 33.65
CA GLU A 307 2.88 -10.58 34.66
C GLU A 307 3.73 -9.30 34.64
N LYS A 308 4.19 -8.86 33.46
CA LYS A 308 4.96 -7.61 33.34
C LYS A 308 4.17 -6.40 33.82
N LYS A 309 2.89 -6.31 33.44
CA LYS A 309 1.99 -5.25 33.91
C LYS A 309 1.82 -5.26 35.44
N LYS A 310 1.73 -6.42 36.09
CA LYS A 310 1.73 -6.57 37.56
C LYS A 310 3.06 -6.17 38.21
N GLU A 311 4.19 -6.43 37.54
CA GLU A 311 5.53 -5.95 37.96
C GLU A 311 5.74 -4.43 37.73
N GLY A 312 4.77 -3.71 37.14
CA GLY A 312 4.93 -2.30 36.76
C GLY A 312 5.86 -2.08 35.56
N LYS A 313 6.11 -3.11 34.74
CA LYS A 313 7.02 -3.09 33.59
C LYS A 313 6.25 -3.22 32.28
N SER A 314 6.77 -2.61 31.22
CA SER A 314 6.28 -2.82 29.86
C SER A 314 6.72 -4.18 29.30
N TYR A 315 5.87 -4.80 28.48
CA TYR A 315 6.27 -5.90 27.62
C TYR A 315 6.85 -5.31 26.32
N ASN A 316 8.03 -5.76 25.89
CA ASN A 316 8.59 -5.31 24.61
C ASN A 316 8.19 -6.27 23.49
N TYR A 317 7.34 -5.78 22.58
CA TYR A 317 6.75 -6.58 21.49
C TYR A 317 7.75 -6.94 20.38
N LYS A 318 8.91 -6.27 20.29
CA LYS A 318 10.00 -6.53 19.32
C LYS A 318 9.55 -6.61 17.85
N LEU A 319 8.48 -5.91 17.49
CA LEU A 319 7.98 -5.78 16.13
C LEU A 319 7.98 -4.31 15.72
N ARG A 320 8.36 -4.04 14.47
CA ARG A 320 8.16 -2.74 13.84
C ARG A 320 6.80 -2.75 13.17
N PHE A 321 6.10 -1.63 13.16
CA PHE A 321 4.82 -1.50 12.44
C PHE A 321 4.87 -0.31 11.47
N ARG A 322 4.21 -0.47 10.32
CA ARG A 322 3.84 0.61 9.40
C ARG A 322 2.34 0.86 9.55
N LEU A 323 1.92 2.12 9.66
CA LEU A 323 0.52 2.50 9.68
C LEU A 323 -0.03 2.57 8.25
N HIS A 324 -1.33 2.31 8.08
CA HIS A 324 -2.07 2.66 6.87
C HIS A 324 -2.84 3.94 7.14
N LYS A 325 -3.19 4.68 6.07
CA LYS A 325 -4.06 5.85 6.17
C LYS A 325 -5.37 5.49 6.90
N PRO A 326 -5.72 6.15 8.02
CA PRO A 326 -6.92 5.83 8.79
C PRO A 326 -8.19 6.02 7.96
N ILE A 327 -9.20 5.20 8.24
CA ILE A 327 -10.47 5.18 7.51
C ILE A 327 -11.60 5.53 8.47
N PHE A 328 -12.40 6.55 8.15
CA PHE A 328 -13.63 6.83 8.90
C PHE A 328 -14.81 6.01 8.35
N TYR A 329 -15.41 5.18 9.19
CA TYR A 329 -16.54 4.34 8.81
C TYR A 329 -17.46 4.05 10.01
N ASN A 330 -18.79 4.07 9.81
CA ASN A 330 -19.80 3.80 10.85
C ASN A 330 -19.57 4.54 12.20
N ASN A 331 -19.18 5.82 12.12
CA ASN A 331 -18.83 6.67 13.28
C ASN A 331 -17.63 6.17 14.12
N GLN A 332 -16.72 5.43 13.49
CA GLN A 332 -15.48 4.91 14.06
C GLN A 332 -14.30 5.31 13.16
N ILE A 333 -13.14 5.56 13.74
CA ILE A 333 -11.89 5.63 12.97
C ILE A 333 -11.21 4.27 13.06
N ILE A 334 -11.04 3.65 11.90
CA ILE A 334 -10.44 2.33 11.72
C ILE A 334 -9.00 2.51 11.25
N VAL A 335 -8.10 1.77 11.89
CA VAL A 335 -6.66 1.91 11.73
C VAL A 335 -6.09 0.53 11.47
N VAL A 336 -5.40 0.37 10.35
CA VAL A 336 -4.68 -0.86 9.99
C VAL A 336 -3.19 -0.61 10.20
N ALA A 337 -2.48 -1.57 10.81
CA ALA A 337 -1.03 -1.49 10.95
C ALA A 337 -0.38 -2.85 10.66
N GLU A 338 0.63 -2.86 9.80
CA GLU A 338 1.35 -4.05 9.37
C GLU A 338 2.68 -4.20 10.10
N SER A 339 2.87 -5.35 10.76
CA SER A 339 4.10 -5.69 11.46
C SER A 339 5.14 -6.32 10.55
N PHE A 340 6.39 -5.90 10.70
CA PHE A 340 7.53 -6.43 9.95
C PHE A 340 8.81 -6.52 10.79
N ASN A 341 9.68 -7.44 10.39
CA ASN A 341 11.07 -7.49 10.81
C ASN A 341 11.96 -6.97 9.69
N ALA A 342 12.84 -6.01 10.00
CA ALA A 342 13.85 -5.53 9.06
C ALA A 342 15.15 -6.32 9.23
N ALA A 343 15.67 -6.89 8.15
CA ALA A 343 16.98 -7.51 8.05
C ALA A 343 17.78 -6.82 6.93
N TYR A 344 19.10 -6.86 6.99
CA TYR A 344 19.96 -6.36 5.93
C TYR A 344 20.65 -7.55 5.27
N GLN A 345 20.39 -7.77 3.98
CA GLN A 345 21.11 -8.79 3.23
C GLN A 345 22.46 -8.23 2.80
N TYR A 346 23.54 -8.81 3.31
CA TYR A 346 24.89 -8.58 2.80
C TYR A 346 25.12 -9.45 1.57
N ASN A 347 24.99 -8.86 0.38
CA ASN A 347 25.48 -9.47 -0.85
C ASN A 347 27.02 -9.40 -0.91
N THR A 348 27.68 -10.29 -0.17
CA THR A 348 29.07 -10.65 -0.41
C THR A 348 29.13 -11.61 -1.60
N THR A 349 28.96 -11.06 -2.81
CA THR A 349 29.18 -11.80 -4.05
C THR A 349 30.68 -12.06 -4.20
N PHE A 350 31.20 -13.06 -3.50
CA PHE A 350 32.49 -13.63 -3.82
C PHE A 350 32.42 -14.12 -5.26
N PRO A 351 33.28 -13.63 -6.17
CA PRO A 351 33.41 -14.27 -7.46
C PRO A 351 33.92 -15.68 -7.16
N THR A 352 33.13 -16.71 -7.49
CA THR A 352 33.71 -18.03 -7.73
C THR A 352 34.86 -17.82 -8.70
N PRO A 353 36.11 -18.18 -8.36
CA PRO A 353 37.24 -17.92 -9.24
C PRO A 353 36.98 -18.70 -10.52
N VAL A 354 36.60 -17.98 -11.59
CA VAL A 354 36.41 -18.58 -12.89
C VAL A 354 37.80 -19.04 -13.31
N THR A 355 38.03 -20.35 -13.28
CA THR A 355 39.27 -21.00 -13.73
C THR A 355 39.37 -20.97 -15.25
N SER A 356 39.25 -19.76 -15.80
CA SER A 356 39.51 -19.40 -17.18
C SER A 356 41.02 -19.31 -17.35
N THR A 357 41.62 -20.34 -17.95
CA THR A 357 43.04 -20.40 -18.30
C THR A 357 43.42 -19.49 -19.48
N ASN A 358 42.64 -18.44 -19.75
CA ASN A 358 42.83 -17.53 -20.86
C ASN A 358 43.49 -16.21 -20.37
N PRO A 359 44.80 -16.01 -20.62
CA PRO A 359 45.55 -14.89 -20.06
C PRO A 359 45.16 -13.52 -20.64
N MET A 360 44.33 -13.47 -21.68
CA MET A 360 43.92 -12.22 -22.33
C MET A 360 42.91 -11.39 -21.50
N TYR A 361 42.25 -11.99 -20.49
CA TYR A 361 41.25 -11.31 -19.65
C TYR A 361 41.79 -10.75 -18.33
N MET A 362 43.07 -10.96 -18.00
CA MET A 362 43.63 -10.53 -16.70
C MET A 362 44.05 -9.05 -16.63
N ASN A 363 44.12 -8.32 -17.75
CA ASN A 363 44.63 -6.95 -17.82
C ASN A 363 43.56 -5.91 -18.20
N LEU A 364 42.45 -5.86 -17.44
CA LEU A 364 41.47 -4.76 -17.49
C LEU A 364 41.61 -3.88 -16.24
N PRO A 365 42.18 -2.65 -16.34
CA PRO A 365 42.42 -1.77 -15.19
C PRO A 365 41.18 -1.34 -14.40
N ASN A 366 39.97 -1.60 -14.91
CA ASN A 366 38.70 -1.25 -14.29
C ASN A 366 38.05 -2.36 -13.45
N ALA A 367 38.60 -3.58 -13.44
CA ALA A 367 38.04 -4.71 -12.68
C ALA A 367 37.98 -4.47 -11.15
N ASN A 368 38.74 -3.49 -10.63
CA ASN A 368 38.89 -3.26 -9.19
C ASN A 368 38.00 -2.13 -8.62
N ARG A 369 37.07 -1.55 -9.41
CA ARG A 369 36.14 -0.49 -8.95
C ARG A 369 34.71 -0.97 -8.61
N GLY A 370 34.39 -2.25 -8.81
CA GLY A 370 33.07 -2.84 -8.49
C GLY A 370 32.83 -3.18 -7.02
N TRP A 371 33.82 -2.98 -6.13
CA TRP A 371 33.78 -3.43 -4.74
C TRP A 371 33.01 -2.49 -3.81
N ARG A 372 31.68 -2.45 -3.93
CA ARG A 372 30.77 -2.04 -2.86
C ARG A 372 29.64 -3.07 -2.77
N GLY A 373 29.66 -3.89 -1.72
CA GLY A 373 28.54 -4.80 -1.44
C GLY A 373 27.27 -3.99 -1.20
N SER A 374 26.27 -4.18 -2.06
CA SER A 374 24.98 -3.53 -1.89
C SER A 374 24.25 -4.17 -0.70
N THR A 375 24.04 -3.40 0.36
CA THR A 375 23.17 -3.79 1.48
C THR A 375 21.74 -3.43 1.14
N THR A 376 21.01 -4.33 0.52
CA THR A 376 19.57 -4.16 0.29
C THR A 376 18.82 -4.49 1.60
N PRO A 377 18.00 -3.58 2.15
CA PRO A 377 17.13 -3.91 3.27
C PRO A 377 16.07 -4.92 2.80
N THR A 378 15.69 -5.84 3.68
CA THR A 378 14.60 -6.78 3.47
C THR A 378 13.64 -6.73 4.64
N TYR A 379 12.35 -6.67 4.32
CA TYR A 379 11.25 -6.53 5.27
C TYR A 379 10.41 -7.79 5.22
N GLN A 380 10.46 -8.59 6.29
CA GLN A 380 9.65 -9.80 6.44
C GLN A 380 8.39 -9.46 7.23
N PHE A 381 7.24 -9.50 6.57
CA PHE A 381 5.95 -9.17 7.18
C PHE A 381 5.40 -10.34 8.00
N VAL A 382 4.70 -10.04 9.11
CA VAL A 382 4.31 -11.05 10.12
C VAL A 382 2.80 -11.10 10.34
N HIS A 383 2.16 -9.95 10.53
CA HIS A 383 0.70 -9.81 10.67
C HIS A 383 0.24 -8.36 10.46
N ALA A 384 -1.03 -8.18 10.12
CA ALA A 384 -1.71 -6.88 10.27
C ALA A 384 -2.65 -6.92 11.48
N ILE A 385 -2.67 -5.83 12.25
CA ILE A 385 -3.72 -5.55 13.24
C ILE A 385 -4.69 -4.52 12.68
N VAL A 386 -5.94 -4.60 13.10
CA VAL A 386 -6.99 -3.60 12.88
C VAL A 386 -7.49 -3.14 14.23
N LEU A 387 -7.47 -1.83 14.46
CA LEU A 387 -7.97 -1.18 15.66
C LEU A 387 -9.10 -0.23 15.25
N ALA A 388 -10.21 -0.25 15.98
CA ALA A 388 -11.32 0.68 15.75
C ALA A 388 -11.59 1.52 16.99
N PHE A 389 -11.59 2.83 16.79
CA PHE A 389 -11.73 3.83 17.85
C PHE A 389 -13.03 4.62 17.69
N ASN A 390 -13.63 5.03 18.81
CA ASN A 390 -14.60 6.13 18.78
C ASN A 390 -13.89 7.48 18.59
N LEU A 391 -14.67 8.54 18.36
CA LEU A 391 -14.17 9.90 18.18
C LEU A 391 -13.50 10.52 19.44
N GLN A 392 -13.48 9.78 20.55
CA GLN A 392 -12.82 10.14 21.82
C GLN A 392 -11.48 9.41 22.00
N GLY A 393 -11.14 8.44 21.16
CA GLY A 393 -9.89 7.66 21.24
C GLY A 393 -9.97 6.46 22.19
N GLU A 394 -11.15 5.91 22.40
CA GLU A 394 -11.33 4.63 23.11
C GLU A 394 -11.37 3.48 22.10
N LEU A 395 -10.58 2.43 22.34
CA LEU A 395 -10.56 1.22 21.53
C LEU A 395 -11.87 0.44 21.74
N LEU A 396 -12.68 0.33 20.68
CA LEU A 396 -13.98 -0.35 20.71
C LEU A 396 -13.84 -1.86 20.44
N TRP A 397 -13.04 -2.19 19.43
CA TRP A 397 -12.75 -3.57 19.03
C TRP A 397 -11.41 -3.64 18.32
N ASP A 398 -10.83 -4.83 18.33
CA ASP A 398 -9.59 -5.13 17.63
C ASP A 398 -9.71 -6.47 16.88
N ASN A 399 -8.99 -6.59 15.77
CA ASN A 399 -8.84 -7.85 15.05
C ASN A 399 -7.44 -7.96 14.44
N ALA A 400 -7.06 -9.14 13.97
CA ALA A 400 -5.76 -9.36 13.36
C ALA A 400 -5.79 -10.50 12.34
N ILE A 401 -5.02 -10.35 11.27
CA ILE A 401 -4.74 -11.39 10.28
C ILE A 401 -3.23 -11.64 10.21
N ARG A 402 -2.84 -12.92 10.22
CA ARG A 402 -1.44 -13.31 10.02
C ARG A 402 -1.05 -13.05 8.57
N ILE A 403 0.10 -12.42 8.33
CA ILE A 403 0.67 -12.30 6.98
C ILE A 403 1.54 -13.53 6.72
N LYS A 404 1.41 -14.13 5.53
CA LYS A 404 2.16 -15.32 5.13
C LYS A 404 3.09 -15.04 3.96
N ASP A 405 4.34 -15.48 4.13
CA ASP A 405 5.33 -15.66 3.07
C ASP A 405 5.61 -14.40 2.22
N ILE A 406 5.43 -13.21 2.81
CA ILE A 406 5.78 -11.93 2.20
C ILE A 406 7.11 -11.43 2.75
N THR A 407 8.08 -11.27 1.85
CA THR A 407 9.33 -10.54 2.08
C THR A 407 9.54 -9.58 0.92
N LYS A 408 9.71 -8.28 1.21
CA LYS A 408 9.90 -7.22 0.21
C LYS A 408 11.21 -6.45 0.48
N SER A 409 11.75 -5.76 -0.51
CA SER A 409 12.87 -4.81 -0.35
C SER A 409 12.42 -3.38 -0.03
N TYR A 410 11.11 -3.15 0.06
CA TYR A 410 10.43 -1.88 0.29
C TYR A 410 9.21 -2.10 1.22
N LEU A 411 8.64 -1.00 1.76
CA LEU A 411 7.58 -1.01 2.78
C LEU A 411 6.22 -0.60 2.22
N ASP A 412 5.63 -1.50 1.45
CA ASP A 412 4.29 -1.37 0.90
C ASP A 412 3.26 -2.18 1.68
N GLU A 413 2.00 -1.79 1.54
CA GLU A 413 0.83 -2.50 2.07
C GLU A 413 0.67 -3.87 1.41
N ASN A 414 0.22 -4.84 2.20
CA ASN A 414 0.04 -6.25 1.82
C ASN A 414 -1.32 -6.81 2.26
N VAL A 415 -2.00 -6.09 3.15
CA VAL A 415 -3.32 -6.44 3.69
C VAL A 415 -4.33 -5.35 3.36
N THR A 416 -5.31 -5.71 2.55
CA THR A 416 -6.44 -4.83 2.24
C THR A 416 -7.53 -5.00 3.30
N PHE A 417 -7.88 -3.91 3.96
CA PHE A 417 -9.08 -3.83 4.79
C PHE A 417 -10.27 -3.34 3.94
N VAL A 418 -11.39 -4.05 4.01
CA VAL A 418 -12.64 -3.68 3.32
C VAL A 418 -13.76 -3.71 4.34
N SER A 419 -14.47 -2.59 4.49
CA SER A 419 -15.65 -2.51 5.34
C SER A 419 -16.92 -2.64 4.50
N GLN A 420 -17.80 -3.55 4.89
CA GLN A 420 -19.12 -3.78 4.30
C GLN A 420 -20.20 -3.38 5.32
N LYS A 421 -21.46 -3.32 4.90
CA LYS A 421 -22.56 -2.80 5.74
C LYS A 421 -22.70 -3.48 7.11
N GLU A 422 -22.45 -4.80 7.19
CA GLU A 422 -22.67 -5.60 8.39
C GLU A 422 -21.39 -6.20 9.02
N GLN A 423 -20.27 -6.15 8.30
CA GLN A 423 -19.03 -6.87 8.61
C GLN A 423 -17.82 -6.19 7.97
N SER A 424 -16.63 -6.55 8.43
CA SER A 424 -15.36 -6.12 7.85
C SER A 424 -14.53 -7.33 7.42
N ILE A 425 -13.66 -7.11 6.44
CA ILE A 425 -12.83 -8.15 5.81
C ILE A 425 -11.38 -7.68 5.78
N LEU A 426 -10.46 -8.57 6.16
CA LEU A 426 -9.03 -8.47 5.89
C LEU A 426 -8.64 -9.48 4.82
N LEU A 427 -7.86 -9.05 3.83
CA LEU A 427 -7.49 -9.81 2.64
C LEU A 427 -5.98 -9.66 2.39
N GLN A 428 -5.28 -10.77 2.19
CA GLN A 428 -3.86 -10.79 1.81
C GLN A 428 -3.66 -11.70 0.60
N CYS A 429 -3.01 -11.19 -0.46
CA CYS A 429 -2.54 -12.00 -1.58
C CYS A 429 -1.51 -13.04 -1.12
N HIS A 430 -1.65 -14.29 -1.56
CA HIS A 430 -0.69 -15.37 -1.33
C HIS A 430 -0.62 -16.32 -2.54
N GLU A 431 0.45 -17.10 -2.66
CA GLU A 431 0.67 -18.01 -3.81
C GLU A 431 -0.41 -19.09 -3.93
N LYS A 432 -1.01 -19.50 -2.80
CA LYS A 432 -1.99 -20.59 -2.74
C LYS A 432 -3.44 -20.10 -2.74
N GLY A 433 -3.66 -18.79 -2.91
CA GLY A 433 -4.98 -18.16 -2.80
C GLY A 433 -4.93 -16.85 -2.03
N ILE A 434 -6.10 -16.38 -1.62
CA ILE A 434 -6.28 -15.23 -0.76
C ILE A 434 -6.39 -15.73 0.68
N ASN A 435 -5.56 -15.19 1.55
CA ASN A 435 -5.70 -15.34 2.99
C ASN A 435 -6.73 -14.31 3.47
N MET A 436 -7.87 -14.77 3.96
CA MET A 436 -9.05 -13.95 4.22
C MET A 436 -9.60 -14.16 5.63
N LYS A 437 -9.94 -13.04 6.29
CA LYS A 437 -10.63 -13.04 7.58
C LYS A 437 -11.81 -12.07 7.56
N VAL A 438 -13.00 -12.56 7.84
CA VAL A 438 -14.26 -11.82 7.91
C VAL A 438 -14.73 -11.79 9.35
N PHE A 439 -15.09 -10.61 9.84
CA PHE A 439 -15.46 -10.40 11.24
C PHE A 439 -16.48 -9.28 11.40
N LYS A 440 -17.26 -9.34 12.47
CA LYS A 440 -18.12 -8.26 12.94
C LYS A 440 -17.58 -7.81 14.30
N GLN A 441 -16.86 -6.69 14.30
CA GLN A 441 -16.11 -6.22 15.46
C GLN A 441 -15.14 -7.30 15.98
N ASN A 442 -15.33 -7.78 17.21
CA ASN A 442 -14.51 -8.83 17.82
C ASN A 442 -14.95 -10.27 17.42
N GLU A 443 -16.10 -10.45 16.77
CA GLU A 443 -16.62 -11.77 16.38
C GLU A 443 -16.09 -12.17 14.99
N VAL A 444 -15.34 -13.28 14.91
CA VAL A 444 -14.87 -13.82 13.63
C VAL A 444 -15.96 -14.69 13.00
N ILE A 445 -16.45 -14.26 11.83
CA ILE A 445 -17.51 -14.94 11.05
C ILE A 445 -16.90 -16.03 10.17
N TYR A 446 -15.72 -15.77 9.59
CA TYR A 446 -15.02 -16.68 8.70
C TYR A 446 -13.52 -16.38 8.69
N GLU A 447 -12.68 -17.41 8.67
CA GLU A 447 -11.22 -17.27 8.53
C GLU A 447 -10.70 -18.45 7.70
N ASN A 448 -10.00 -18.16 6.60
CA ASN A 448 -9.39 -19.17 5.74
C ASN A 448 -8.13 -18.62 5.07
N GLU A 449 -7.01 -19.30 5.29
CA GLU A 449 -5.70 -18.90 4.82
C GLU A 449 -5.44 -19.21 3.33
N THR A 450 -6.35 -19.94 2.67
CA THR A 450 -6.23 -20.37 1.26
C THR A 450 -7.60 -20.38 0.55
N VAL A 451 -8.26 -19.22 0.47
CA VAL A 451 -9.42 -19.05 -0.43
C VAL A 451 -8.91 -19.07 -1.86
N PRO A 452 -9.32 -20.00 -2.74
CA PRO A 452 -8.77 -20.05 -4.10
C PRO A 452 -9.12 -18.77 -4.87
N TYR A 453 -8.19 -18.29 -5.69
CA TYR A 453 -8.53 -17.31 -6.73
C TYR A 453 -9.57 -17.97 -7.64
N GLN A 454 -10.80 -17.44 -7.64
CA GLN A 454 -11.86 -18.00 -8.46
C GLN A 454 -11.53 -17.85 -9.95
N LYS A 455 -12.05 -18.81 -10.71
CA LYS A 455 -12.20 -18.72 -12.15
C LYS A 455 -13.65 -19.09 -12.44
N SER A 456 -14.43 -18.19 -13.04
CA SER A 456 -15.81 -18.44 -13.48
C SER A 456 -15.94 -19.40 -14.68
N TYR A 457 -15.11 -20.45 -14.71
CA TYR A 457 -15.23 -21.57 -15.63
C TYR A 457 -15.47 -22.85 -14.84
N ASN A 458 -16.10 -23.85 -15.47
CA ASN A 458 -16.15 -25.24 -15.00
C ASN A 458 -14.76 -25.94 -15.07
N VAL A 459 -13.70 -25.17 -14.84
CA VAL A 459 -12.31 -25.59 -14.73
C VAL A 459 -11.81 -24.99 -13.42
N VAL A 460 -12.03 -25.71 -12.33
CA VAL A 460 -11.16 -25.63 -11.15
C VAL A 460 -9.72 -25.66 -11.71
N PRO A 461 -8.84 -24.69 -11.35
CA PRO A 461 -7.46 -24.73 -11.79
C PRO A 461 -6.92 -26.12 -11.50
N LYS A 462 -6.44 -26.83 -12.53
CA LYS A 462 -5.84 -28.14 -12.26
C LYS A 462 -4.66 -27.90 -11.33
N LYS A 463 -4.30 -28.91 -10.53
CA LYS A 463 -3.29 -28.82 -9.45
C LYS A 463 -1.98 -28.14 -9.86
N ASP A 464 -1.71 -28.11 -11.16
CA ASP A 464 -0.50 -27.61 -11.78
C ASP A 464 -0.62 -26.16 -12.32
N ASP A 465 -1.83 -25.57 -12.47
CA ASP A 465 -2.08 -24.20 -13.01
C ASP A 465 -1.45 -23.13 -12.10
N LYS A 466 -0.20 -22.77 -12.37
CA LYS A 466 0.54 -21.75 -11.62
C LYS A 466 0.03 -20.35 -11.95
N ILE A 467 -0.79 -19.79 -11.06
CA ILE A 467 -1.00 -18.34 -10.96
C ILE A 467 0.33 -17.73 -10.49
N LYS A 468 0.81 -16.71 -11.19
CA LYS A 468 1.95 -15.90 -10.75
C LYS A 468 1.40 -14.81 -9.84
N THR A 469 1.79 -14.81 -8.58
CA THR A 469 1.40 -13.75 -7.62
C THR A 469 2.07 -12.41 -7.87
N ASN A 470 3.10 -12.36 -8.71
CA ASN A 470 3.69 -11.11 -9.18
C ASN A 470 2.58 -10.19 -9.71
N ASN A 471 2.52 -8.96 -9.20
CA ASN A 471 1.53 -7.93 -9.53
C ASN A 471 0.07 -8.29 -9.17
N SER A 472 -0.17 -9.21 -8.23
CA SER A 472 -1.53 -9.47 -7.72
C SER A 472 -1.94 -8.43 -6.67
N GLN A 473 -3.03 -7.71 -6.92
CA GLN A 473 -3.55 -6.65 -6.05
C GLN A 473 -4.97 -6.99 -5.59
N ILE A 474 -5.33 -6.54 -4.38
CA ILE A 474 -6.69 -6.60 -3.85
C ILE A 474 -7.10 -5.20 -3.43
N LEU A 475 -8.21 -4.70 -3.95
CA LEU A 475 -8.72 -3.36 -3.63
C LEU A 475 -10.18 -3.46 -3.18
N GLY A 476 -10.55 -2.70 -2.15
CA GLY A 476 -11.96 -2.39 -1.90
C GLY A 476 -12.51 -1.52 -3.04
N TRP A 477 -13.72 -1.79 -3.48
CA TRP A 477 -14.41 -0.99 -4.50
C TRP A 477 -15.71 -0.43 -3.94
N TYR A 478 -16.65 -0.06 -4.82
CA TYR A 478 -17.93 0.50 -4.40
C TYR A 478 -18.86 -0.57 -3.77
N ASP A 479 -19.82 -0.11 -2.97
CA ASP A 479 -20.78 -0.94 -2.23
C ASP A 479 -20.08 -2.03 -1.39
N ASP A 480 -20.32 -3.32 -1.64
CA ASP A 480 -19.65 -4.44 -0.94
C ASP A 480 -18.61 -5.16 -1.81
N TYR A 481 -18.27 -4.62 -2.99
CA TYR A 481 -17.42 -5.29 -3.98
C TYR A 481 -15.93 -5.12 -3.69
N ILE A 482 -15.18 -6.15 -4.08
CA ILE A 482 -13.73 -6.23 -4.00
C ILE A 482 -13.21 -6.48 -5.41
N LEU A 483 -12.14 -5.82 -5.81
CA LEU A 483 -11.38 -6.14 -7.01
C LEU A 483 -10.17 -7.00 -6.64
N VAL A 484 -10.00 -8.11 -7.34
CA VAL A 484 -8.85 -9.02 -7.22
C VAL A 484 -8.20 -9.12 -8.58
N SER A 485 -6.91 -8.85 -8.68
CA SER A 485 -6.14 -8.99 -9.91
C SER A 485 -4.93 -9.89 -9.75
N GLY A 486 -4.35 -10.27 -10.89
CA GLY A 486 -3.09 -10.98 -10.97
C GLY A 486 -2.81 -11.45 -12.39
N ILE A 487 -1.76 -12.27 -12.54
CA ILE A 487 -1.34 -12.82 -13.82
C ILE A 487 -1.34 -14.35 -13.73
N TYR A 488 -1.96 -15.04 -14.69
CA TYR A 488 -1.94 -16.49 -14.76
C TYR A 488 -1.58 -16.98 -16.17
N ASN A 489 -1.04 -18.20 -16.27
CA ASN A 489 -0.74 -18.82 -17.55
C ASN A 489 -1.73 -19.97 -17.83
N PRO A 490 -2.61 -19.86 -18.86
CA PRO A 490 -3.76 -20.75 -19.02
C PRO A 490 -3.45 -22.19 -19.46
N LYS A 491 -2.24 -22.53 -19.92
CA LYS A 491 -1.89 -23.92 -20.28
C LYS A 491 -0.43 -24.29 -19.91
N ALA A 492 0.03 -23.83 -18.75
CA ALA A 492 1.39 -24.01 -18.22
C ALA A 492 1.94 -25.47 -18.23
N HIS A 493 1.08 -26.50 -18.39
CA HIS A 493 1.45 -27.93 -18.38
C HIS A 493 1.91 -28.43 -19.74
N LYS A 494 1.79 -27.61 -20.78
CA LYS A 494 2.28 -27.94 -22.12
C LYS A 494 3.75 -27.54 -22.24
N PHE A 495 4.63 -28.51 -21.97
CA PHE A 495 6.03 -28.42 -22.36
C PHE A 495 6.10 -28.02 -23.85
N PHE A 496 6.92 -27.00 -24.16
CA PHE A 496 7.21 -26.46 -25.50
C PHE A 496 6.15 -25.57 -26.20
N THR A 497 5.13 -25.01 -25.54
CA THR A 497 4.24 -24.03 -26.20
C THR A 497 4.64 -22.56 -25.96
N SER A 498 4.61 -21.75 -27.02
CA SER A 498 4.97 -20.33 -27.03
C SER A 498 3.83 -19.42 -26.53
N GLU A 499 3.41 -19.57 -25.27
CA GLU A 499 2.12 -19.01 -24.82
C GLU A 499 2.17 -17.71 -24.01
N GLU A 500 1.18 -16.86 -24.25
CA GLU A 500 0.97 -15.56 -23.62
C GLU A 500 0.40 -15.72 -22.21
N ASP A 501 0.93 -14.94 -21.25
CA ASP A 501 0.32 -14.82 -19.93
C ASP A 501 -0.99 -14.01 -20.02
N VAL A 502 -1.88 -14.15 -19.04
CA VAL A 502 -3.17 -13.44 -18.99
C VAL A 502 -3.25 -12.64 -17.70
N PHE A 503 -3.35 -11.32 -17.83
CA PHE A 503 -3.77 -10.44 -16.74
C PHE A 503 -5.29 -10.53 -16.57
N TYR A 504 -5.76 -10.48 -15.33
CA TYR A 504 -7.19 -10.43 -15.04
C TYR A 504 -7.51 -9.44 -13.92
N ILE A 505 -8.75 -8.95 -13.94
CA ILE A 505 -9.40 -8.29 -12.80
C ILE A 505 -10.73 -9.02 -12.59
N ALA A 506 -10.93 -9.58 -11.40
CA ALA A 506 -12.18 -10.19 -10.97
C ALA A 506 -12.88 -9.26 -9.97
N LYS A 507 -14.13 -8.90 -10.27
CA LYS A 507 -15.04 -8.24 -9.33
C LYS A 507 -15.72 -9.32 -8.52
N VAL A 508 -15.44 -9.35 -7.22
CA VAL A 508 -15.95 -10.38 -6.31
C VAL A 508 -16.72 -9.77 -5.15
N LYS A 509 -17.65 -10.53 -4.57
CA LYS A 509 -18.31 -10.20 -3.30
C LYS A 509 -18.20 -11.39 -2.35
N PHE A 510 -17.96 -11.14 -1.06
CA PHE A 510 -18.02 -12.21 -0.06
C PHE A 510 -19.44 -12.77 0.06
N ALA A 511 -19.59 -14.07 -0.15
CA ALA A 511 -20.80 -14.82 0.18
C ALA A 511 -20.52 -15.68 1.42
N LYS A 512 -21.33 -15.50 2.48
CA LYS A 512 -21.24 -16.32 3.69
C LYS A 512 -21.61 -17.78 3.32
N PRO A 513 -20.85 -18.79 3.76
CA PRO A 513 -21.30 -20.18 3.62
C PRO A 513 -22.62 -20.37 4.37
N GLU A 514 -23.54 -21.12 3.78
CA GLU A 514 -24.70 -21.62 4.52
C GLU A 514 -24.20 -22.50 5.67
N SER A 515 -24.70 -22.23 6.87
CA SER A 515 -24.46 -23.07 8.04
C SER A 515 -25.17 -24.42 7.82
N LYS A 516 -24.39 -25.50 7.83
CA LYS A 516 -24.90 -26.87 7.88
C LYS A 516 -25.59 -27.18 9.20
#